data_AF-A0A1V5RB56-F1
#
_entry.id   AF-A0A1V5RB56-F1
#
_cell.length_a   1.000
_cell.length_b   1.000
_cell.length_c   1.000
_cell.angle_alpha   90.00
_cell.angle_beta   90.00
_cell.angle_gamma   90.00
#
_symmetry.space_group_name_H-M   'P 1'
#
loop_
_entity.id
_entity.type
_entity.pdbx_description
1 polymer ?
#
loop_
_entity_poly.entity_id
_entity_poly.type
_entity_poly.pdbx_seq_one_letter_code
_entity_poly.pdbx_strand_id
1 'polypeptide(L)'
;MPNRSMLLVVAIVSGAFLILSGCALDPMERLSEDIDSMDAKVRQQAVLELANLDDERAIEALVEVLESDEEVFDMAGVALVKQGRENVTDEKPDPVLTMVAGVMTNVHLPVGNRARAAWVLGEIGDREAVALLRAGAGALLANGQPAVPVQDQAKLSLKKLGDASSGAPYEIPMSTFKKNKPVDSLPEVPPVAPPEVEEEDEDEETAALPFVPQLRERGTSAWSLTRV
;
A
#
# COMPACT_ATOMS: atom_id res chain seq x y z
N MET A 1 54.88 20.84 -38.80
CA MET A 1 54.75 19.45 -38.30
C MET A 1 54.14 19.54 -36.91
N PRO A 2 52.92 19.02 -36.67
CA PRO A 2 52.31 19.12 -35.35
C PRO A 2 53.14 18.32 -34.33
N ASN A 3 53.47 18.96 -33.19
CA ASN A 3 54.31 18.40 -32.15
C ASN A 3 53.68 17.12 -31.58
N ARG A 4 54.44 16.02 -31.52
CA ARG A 4 54.02 14.72 -30.98
C ARG A 4 53.47 14.81 -29.55
N SER A 5 53.97 15.75 -28.75
CA SER A 5 53.48 16.08 -27.41
C SER A 5 52.08 16.72 -27.41
N MET A 6 51.77 17.54 -28.41
CA MET A 6 50.47 18.21 -28.54
C MET A 6 49.36 17.22 -28.97
N LEU A 7 49.68 16.27 -29.86
CA LEU A 7 48.77 15.18 -30.24
C LEU A 7 48.46 14.25 -29.06
N LEU A 8 49.44 13.99 -28.20
CA LEU A 8 49.28 13.12 -27.04
C LEU A 8 48.46 13.79 -25.93
N VAL A 9 48.63 15.11 -25.72
CA VAL A 9 47.80 15.89 -24.78
C VAL A 9 46.37 16.00 -25.29
N VAL A 10 46.14 16.25 -26.59
CA VAL A 10 44.78 16.27 -27.15
C VAL A 10 44.12 14.90 -27.05
N ALA A 11 44.83 13.80 -27.32
CA ALA A 11 44.28 12.46 -27.17
C ALA A 11 43.94 12.09 -25.71
N ILE A 12 44.73 12.57 -24.73
CA ILE A 12 44.43 12.37 -23.30
C ILE A 12 43.25 13.24 -22.86
N VAL A 13 43.15 14.48 -23.32
CA VAL A 13 42.02 15.37 -23.01
C VAL A 13 40.73 14.86 -23.66
N SER A 14 40.78 14.40 -24.92
CA SER A 14 39.65 13.79 -25.62
C SER A 14 39.26 12.43 -25.04
N GLY A 15 40.25 11.61 -24.63
CA GLY A 15 40.01 10.35 -23.93
C GLY A 15 39.44 10.54 -22.52
N ALA A 16 39.92 11.53 -21.77
CA ALA A 16 39.39 11.87 -20.45
C ALA A 16 37.97 12.47 -20.53
N PHE A 17 37.66 13.20 -21.60
CA PHE A 17 36.30 13.68 -21.86
C PHE A 17 35.32 12.53 -22.19
N LEU A 18 35.79 11.51 -22.92
CA LEU A 18 35.01 10.29 -23.20
C LEU A 18 34.88 9.34 -22.00
N ILE A 19 35.78 9.41 -21.01
CA ILE A 19 35.69 8.63 -19.77
C ILE A 19 34.79 9.34 -18.73
N LEU A 20 34.63 10.67 -18.80
CA LEU A 20 33.66 11.40 -17.97
C LEU A 20 32.20 11.25 -18.44
N SER A 21 31.97 10.68 -19.63
CA SER A 21 30.65 10.32 -20.15
C SER A 21 30.27 8.87 -19.85
N GLY A 22 30.80 8.29 -18.76
CA GLY A 22 30.17 7.13 -18.13
C GLY A 22 28.81 7.57 -17.59
N CYS A 23 27.78 7.45 -18.42
CA CYS A 23 26.41 7.80 -18.10
C CYS A 23 25.99 7.08 -16.81
N ALA A 24 25.86 7.82 -15.71
CA ALA A 24 24.86 7.48 -14.72
C ALA A 24 23.51 7.69 -15.42
N LEU A 25 23.03 6.67 -16.13
CA LEU A 25 21.66 6.63 -16.64
C LEU A 25 20.76 6.93 -15.45
N ASP A 26 19.95 7.97 -15.61
CA ASP A 26 18.99 8.37 -14.59
C ASP A 26 18.09 7.14 -14.30
N PRO A 27 18.02 6.64 -13.05
CA PRO A 27 17.18 5.49 -12.75
C PRO A 27 15.73 5.70 -13.17
N MET A 28 15.24 6.95 -13.15
CA MET A 28 13.89 7.28 -13.61
C MET A 28 13.68 7.04 -15.10
N GLU A 29 14.70 7.24 -15.95
CA GLU A 29 14.58 7.01 -17.40
C GLU A 29 14.31 5.53 -17.68
N ARG A 30 15.11 4.64 -17.08
CA ARG A 30 14.88 3.19 -17.20
C ARG A 30 13.55 2.76 -16.57
N LEU A 31 13.23 3.26 -15.37
CA LEU A 31 12.01 2.86 -14.67
C LEU A 31 10.75 3.31 -15.41
N SER A 32 10.78 4.46 -16.09
CA SER A 32 9.66 4.91 -16.93
C SER A 32 9.38 3.96 -18.10
N GLU A 33 10.41 3.38 -18.70
CA GLU A 33 10.23 2.35 -19.73
C GLU A 33 9.73 1.02 -19.14
N ASP A 34 10.25 0.65 -17.96
CA ASP A 34 9.91 -0.63 -17.32
C ASP A 34 8.45 -0.66 -16.81
N ILE A 35 7.87 0.48 -16.36
CA ILE A 35 6.44 0.55 -15.98
C ILE A 35 5.49 0.45 -17.18
N ASP A 36 5.93 0.79 -18.39
CA ASP A 36 5.14 0.64 -19.62
C ASP A 36 5.29 -0.74 -20.28
N SER A 37 6.08 -1.63 -19.67
CA SER A 37 6.36 -2.95 -20.22
C SER A 37 5.11 -3.81 -20.35
N MET A 38 5.03 -4.58 -21.44
CA MET A 38 3.97 -5.59 -21.60
C MET A 38 4.08 -6.74 -20.59
N ASP A 39 5.26 -6.96 -20.00
CA ASP A 39 5.47 -8.01 -19.00
C ASP A 39 5.11 -7.49 -17.59
N ALA A 40 4.06 -8.06 -17.01
CA ALA A 40 3.59 -7.75 -15.66
C ALA A 40 4.69 -7.86 -14.60
N LYS A 41 5.63 -8.79 -14.74
CA LYS A 41 6.74 -8.96 -13.78
C LYS A 41 7.72 -7.79 -13.85
N VAL A 42 7.95 -7.26 -15.06
CA VAL A 42 8.81 -6.09 -15.27
C VAL A 42 8.15 -4.87 -14.64
N ARG A 43 6.85 -4.65 -14.90
CA ARG A 43 6.09 -3.55 -14.26
C ARG A 43 6.08 -3.65 -12.74
N GLN A 44 5.83 -4.84 -12.19
CA GLN A 44 5.87 -5.08 -10.74
C GLN A 44 7.24 -4.74 -10.14
N GLN A 45 8.32 -5.17 -10.79
CA GLN A 45 9.67 -4.87 -10.36
C GLN A 45 9.95 -3.36 -10.42
N ALA A 46 9.51 -2.69 -11.48
CA ALA A 46 9.66 -1.24 -11.63
C ALA A 46 8.93 -0.48 -10.52
N VAL A 47 7.70 -0.86 -10.18
CA VAL A 47 6.93 -0.27 -9.08
C VAL A 47 7.64 -0.45 -7.74
N LEU A 48 8.22 -1.62 -7.48
CA LEU A 48 8.99 -1.86 -6.25
C LEU A 48 10.28 -1.03 -6.20
N GLU A 49 10.95 -0.82 -7.34
CA GLU A 49 12.13 0.03 -7.42
C GLU A 49 11.77 1.51 -7.23
N LEU A 50 10.69 1.99 -7.85
CA LEU A 50 10.13 3.33 -7.63
C LEU A 50 9.73 3.57 -6.17
N ALA A 51 9.20 2.55 -5.49
CA ALA A 51 8.85 2.63 -4.06
C ALA A 51 10.05 2.86 -3.12
N ASN A 52 11.27 2.55 -3.58
CA ASN A 52 12.51 2.68 -2.81
C ASN A 52 13.40 3.81 -3.33
N LEU A 53 12.98 4.50 -4.39
CA LEU A 53 13.72 5.61 -4.95
C LEU A 53 13.39 6.90 -4.20
N ASP A 54 14.42 7.60 -3.74
CA ASP A 54 14.33 8.91 -3.10
C ASP A 54 14.31 10.01 -4.17
N ASP A 55 13.28 9.96 -5.03
CA ASP A 55 13.07 10.91 -6.13
C ASP A 55 11.59 11.30 -6.18
N GLU A 56 11.30 12.59 -6.17
CA GLU A 56 9.93 13.12 -6.22
C GLU A 56 9.17 12.65 -7.47
N ARG A 57 9.88 12.47 -8.59
CA ARG A 57 9.30 11.96 -9.86
C ARG A 57 8.78 10.54 -9.73
N ALA A 58 9.30 9.75 -8.77
CA ALA A 58 8.81 8.40 -8.53
C ALA A 58 7.36 8.42 -8.02
N ILE A 59 6.97 9.48 -7.30
CA ILE A 59 5.60 9.62 -6.79
C ILE A 59 4.63 9.83 -7.96
N GLU A 60 4.98 10.71 -8.91
CA GLU A 60 4.18 10.95 -10.12
C GLU A 60 4.02 9.65 -10.93
N ALA A 61 5.11 8.92 -11.16
CA ALA A 61 5.08 7.63 -11.87
C ALA A 61 4.20 6.59 -11.16
N LEU A 62 4.27 6.51 -9.82
CA LEU A 62 3.43 5.59 -9.04
C LEU A 62 1.95 5.98 -9.08
N VAL A 63 1.63 7.28 -9.13
CA VAL A 63 0.26 7.76 -9.31
C VAL A 63 -0.27 7.38 -10.68
N GLU A 64 0.54 7.52 -11.74
CA GLU A 64 0.15 7.10 -13.09
C GLU A 64 -0.17 5.60 -13.18
N VAL A 65 0.65 4.74 -12.54
CA VAL A 65 0.36 3.30 -12.46
C VAL A 65 -0.92 3.04 -11.67
N LEU A 66 -1.16 3.78 -10.58
CA LEU A 66 -2.41 3.69 -9.82
C LEU A 66 -3.63 4.09 -10.67
N GLU A 67 -3.50 4.99 -11.65
CA GLU A 67 -4.60 5.40 -12.52
C GLU A 67 -4.88 4.44 -13.66
N SER A 68 -3.83 3.85 -14.25
CA SER A 68 -3.90 3.23 -15.58
C SER A 68 -3.71 1.71 -15.61
N ASP A 69 -3.04 1.10 -14.61
CA ASP A 69 -2.67 -0.32 -14.65
C ASP A 69 -3.58 -1.19 -13.77
N GLU A 70 -4.51 -1.92 -14.38
CA GLU A 70 -5.44 -2.81 -13.64
C GLU A 70 -4.77 -4.03 -12.96
N GLU A 71 -3.55 -4.39 -13.34
CA GLU A 71 -2.83 -5.55 -12.78
C GLU A 71 -1.90 -5.15 -11.62
N VAL A 72 -1.35 -3.93 -11.65
CA VAL A 72 -0.30 -3.48 -10.72
C VAL A 72 -0.73 -2.28 -9.84
N PHE A 73 -1.91 -1.68 -10.06
CA PHE A 73 -2.39 -0.54 -9.25
C PHE A 73 -2.39 -0.80 -7.75
N ASP A 74 -2.66 -2.04 -7.32
CA ASP A 74 -2.64 -2.44 -5.92
C ASP A 74 -1.24 -2.31 -5.30
N MET A 75 -0.21 -2.70 -6.05
CA MET A 75 1.20 -2.57 -5.66
C MET A 75 1.61 -1.10 -5.63
N ALA A 76 1.20 -0.33 -6.63
CA ALA A 76 1.45 1.11 -6.69
C ALA A 76 0.84 1.84 -5.48
N GLY A 77 -0.36 1.44 -5.05
CA GLY A 77 -0.97 1.96 -3.83
C GLY A 77 -0.11 1.70 -2.58
N VAL A 78 0.44 0.49 -2.42
CA VAL A 78 1.34 0.18 -1.28
C VAL A 78 2.63 0.99 -1.36
N ALA A 79 3.21 1.13 -2.55
CA ALA A 79 4.39 1.96 -2.80
C ALA A 79 4.15 3.43 -2.44
N LEU A 80 3.00 3.99 -2.80
CA LEU A 80 2.60 5.36 -2.45
C LEU A 80 2.43 5.56 -0.95
N VAL A 81 1.92 4.57 -0.22
CA VAL A 81 1.85 4.64 1.25
C VAL A 81 3.26 4.73 1.86
N LYS A 82 4.21 3.95 1.33
CA LYS A 82 5.61 4.00 1.78
C LYS A 82 6.21 5.38 1.49
N GLN A 83 6.10 5.86 0.25
CA GLN A 83 6.60 7.18 -0.17
C GLN A 83 5.97 8.32 0.65
N GLY A 84 4.65 8.32 0.86
CA GLY A 84 3.98 9.36 1.66
C GLY A 84 4.30 9.33 3.16
N ARG A 85 4.80 8.20 3.69
CA ARG A 85 5.28 8.11 5.08
C ARG A 85 6.76 8.46 5.23
N GLU A 86 7.56 8.23 4.20
CA GLU A 86 9.00 8.50 4.19
C GLU A 86 9.28 9.96 3.79
N ASN A 87 8.58 10.50 2.79
CA ASN A 87 8.75 11.86 2.28
C ASN A 87 7.85 12.85 3.04
N VAL A 88 8.11 13.01 4.33
CA VAL A 88 7.41 14.01 5.14
C VAL A 88 7.89 15.41 4.72
N THR A 89 7.00 16.18 4.11
CA THR A 89 7.27 17.58 3.73
C THR A 89 6.61 18.56 4.70
N ASP A 90 7.23 19.73 4.88
CA ASP A 90 6.62 20.87 5.58
C ASP A 90 5.65 21.64 4.66
N GLU A 91 5.66 21.36 3.35
CA GLU A 91 4.75 21.95 2.37
C GLU A 91 3.31 21.49 2.61
N LYS A 92 2.39 22.46 2.68
CA LYS A 92 0.96 22.21 2.81
C LYS A 92 0.17 22.96 1.72
N PRO A 93 -0.71 22.29 0.97
CA PRO A 93 -1.09 20.89 1.15
C PRO A 93 -0.01 19.91 0.69
N ASP A 94 0.03 18.73 1.32
CA ASP A 94 0.98 17.67 0.95
C ASP A 94 0.74 17.25 -0.52
N PRO A 95 1.79 17.29 -1.37
CA PRO A 95 1.66 16.98 -2.79
C PRO A 95 1.22 15.52 -3.03
N VAL A 96 1.70 14.57 -2.24
CA VAL A 96 1.34 13.15 -2.34
C VAL A 96 -0.15 12.97 -2.04
N LEU A 97 -0.64 13.58 -0.96
CA LEU A 97 -2.05 13.52 -0.59
C LEU A 97 -2.93 14.15 -1.67
N THR A 98 -2.49 15.27 -2.24
CA THR A 98 -3.23 15.99 -3.28
C THR A 98 -3.33 15.16 -4.56
N MET A 99 -2.23 14.56 -5.02
CA MET A 99 -2.22 13.70 -6.20
C MET A 99 -3.12 12.47 -6.02
N VAL A 100 -2.99 11.75 -4.91
CA VAL A 100 -3.81 10.56 -4.63
C VAL A 100 -5.30 10.92 -4.48
N ALA A 101 -5.63 12.08 -3.91
CA ALA A 101 -7.01 12.56 -3.85
C ALA A 101 -7.59 12.91 -5.23
N GLY A 102 -6.74 13.37 -6.16
CA GLY A 102 -7.10 13.52 -7.58
C GLY A 102 -7.60 12.22 -8.17
N VAL A 103 -6.86 11.12 -7.97
CA VAL A 103 -7.24 9.77 -8.41
C VAL A 103 -8.60 9.37 -7.82
N MET A 104 -8.77 9.49 -6.50
CA MET A 104 -9.99 9.08 -5.80
C MET A 104 -11.25 9.81 -6.33
N THR A 105 -11.13 11.11 -6.61
CA THR A 105 -12.26 11.96 -7.01
C THR A 105 -12.56 11.94 -8.50
N ASN A 106 -11.64 11.42 -9.33
CA ASN A 106 -11.81 11.34 -10.77
C ASN A 106 -12.90 10.32 -11.15
N VAL A 107 -14.03 10.80 -11.67
CA VAL A 107 -15.19 9.96 -12.03
C VAL A 107 -14.96 9.06 -13.24
N HIS A 108 -13.92 9.32 -14.03
CA HIS A 108 -13.60 8.56 -15.25
C HIS A 108 -12.67 7.37 -14.98
N LEU A 109 -12.03 7.33 -13.81
CA LEU A 109 -11.16 6.23 -13.43
C LEU A 109 -11.97 5.01 -12.95
N PRO A 110 -11.41 3.80 -13.08
CA PRO A 110 -12.05 2.60 -12.57
C PRO A 110 -12.29 2.71 -11.05
N VAL A 111 -13.41 2.15 -10.61
CA VAL A 111 -13.84 2.25 -9.21
C VAL A 111 -12.83 1.59 -8.26
N GLY A 112 -12.15 0.52 -8.71
CA GLY A 112 -11.10 -0.16 -7.96
C GLY A 112 -9.91 0.76 -7.65
N ASN A 113 -9.39 1.44 -8.66
CA ASN A 113 -8.27 2.39 -8.55
C ASN A 113 -8.62 3.55 -7.62
N ARG A 114 -9.83 4.09 -7.74
CA ARG A 114 -10.34 5.15 -6.86
C ARG A 114 -10.50 4.69 -5.41
N ALA A 115 -10.99 3.48 -5.19
CA ALA A 115 -11.11 2.91 -3.86
C ALA A 115 -9.72 2.64 -3.26
N ARG A 116 -8.78 2.15 -4.06
CA ARG A 116 -7.37 1.99 -3.67
C ARG A 116 -6.75 3.33 -3.29
N ALA A 117 -7.00 4.41 -4.03
CA ALA A 117 -6.57 5.75 -3.66
C ALA A 117 -7.13 6.21 -2.30
N ALA A 118 -8.43 5.95 -2.03
CA ALA A 118 -9.01 6.20 -0.70
C ALA A 118 -8.34 5.40 0.41
N TRP A 119 -7.97 4.14 0.14
CA TRP A 119 -7.20 3.30 1.06
C TRP A 119 -5.81 3.88 1.33
N VAL A 120 -5.09 4.32 0.29
CA VAL A 120 -3.75 4.94 0.41
C VAL A 120 -3.79 6.15 1.34
N LEU A 121 -4.74 7.06 1.14
CA LEU A 121 -4.92 8.25 1.99
C LEU A 121 -5.15 7.87 3.47
N GLY A 122 -5.91 6.81 3.74
CA GLY A 122 -6.12 6.31 5.10
C GLY A 122 -4.88 5.67 5.71
N GLU A 123 -4.09 4.96 4.91
CA GLU A 123 -2.88 4.28 5.37
C GLU A 123 -1.69 5.22 5.54
N ILE A 124 -1.56 6.30 4.75
CA ILE A 124 -0.53 7.32 5.02
C ILE A 124 -0.67 7.84 6.45
N GLY A 125 -1.90 8.00 6.93
CA GLY A 125 -2.18 8.32 8.33
C GLY A 125 -2.12 9.81 8.66
N ASP A 126 -1.94 10.68 7.66
CA ASP A 126 -1.95 12.13 7.86
C ASP A 126 -3.38 12.63 8.07
N ARG A 127 -3.57 13.50 9.07
CA ARG A 127 -4.86 14.16 9.35
C ARG A 127 -5.31 15.10 8.24
N GLU A 128 -4.40 15.59 7.41
CA GLU A 128 -4.74 16.40 6.25
C GLU A 128 -5.62 15.65 5.25
N ALA A 129 -5.46 14.31 5.18
CA ALA A 129 -6.29 13.44 4.36
C ALA A 129 -7.76 13.42 4.79
N VAL A 130 -8.13 13.86 6.00
CA VAL A 130 -9.53 13.86 6.48
C VAL A 130 -10.44 14.70 5.57
N ALA A 131 -9.99 15.89 5.16
CA ALA A 131 -10.79 16.74 4.28
C ALA A 131 -10.97 16.09 2.90
N LEU A 132 -9.91 15.47 2.38
CA LEU A 132 -9.90 14.78 1.09
C LEU A 132 -10.81 13.54 1.11
N LEU A 133 -10.71 12.72 2.16
CA LEU A 133 -11.53 11.51 2.34
C LEU A 133 -13.01 11.83 2.54
N ARG A 134 -13.37 12.97 3.14
CA ARG A 134 -14.77 13.42 3.19
C ARG A 134 -15.34 13.69 1.79
N ALA A 135 -14.53 14.19 0.86
CA ALA A 135 -14.95 14.28 -0.54
C ALA A 135 -15.14 12.88 -1.15
N GLY A 136 -14.24 11.94 -0.85
CA GLY A 136 -14.36 10.53 -1.24
C GLY A 136 -15.59 9.81 -0.68
N ALA A 137 -16.03 10.15 0.53
CA ALA A 137 -17.25 9.60 1.14
C ALA A 137 -18.54 10.00 0.40
N GLY A 138 -18.49 11.06 -0.41
CA GLY A 138 -19.54 11.49 -1.34
C GLY A 138 -19.27 11.15 -2.80
N ALA A 139 -18.27 10.30 -3.10
CA ALA A 139 -17.84 10.02 -4.47
C ALA A 139 -18.97 9.42 -5.31
N LEU A 140 -19.08 9.91 -6.55
CA LEU A 140 -20.05 9.44 -7.54
C LEU A 140 -19.35 8.73 -8.69
N LEU A 141 -20.11 7.88 -9.39
CA LEU A 141 -19.77 7.34 -10.70
C LEU A 141 -20.10 8.36 -11.79
N ALA A 142 -19.59 8.15 -13.01
CA ALA A 142 -19.86 9.03 -14.15
C ALA A 142 -21.36 9.18 -14.48
N ASN A 143 -22.18 8.18 -14.13
CA ASN A 143 -23.63 8.21 -14.32
C ASN A 143 -24.40 8.85 -13.14
N GLY A 144 -23.70 9.45 -12.18
CA GLY A 144 -24.27 10.09 -10.99
C GLY A 144 -24.71 9.14 -9.87
N GLN A 145 -24.55 7.83 -10.05
CA GLN A 145 -24.81 6.85 -8.98
C GLN A 145 -23.71 6.91 -7.91
N PRO A 146 -23.99 6.53 -6.66
CA PRO A 146 -22.98 6.46 -5.61
C PRO A 146 -21.90 5.44 -5.96
N ALA A 147 -20.63 5.85 -5.87
CA ALA A 147 -19.48 4.97 -6.02
C ALA A 147 -19.25 4.20 -4.70
N VAL A 148 -20.13 3.22 -4.41
CA VAL A 148 -20.19 2.51 -3.12
C VAL A 148 -18.81 2.03 -2.63
N PRO A 149 -17.95 1.39 -3.45
CA PRO A 149 -16.64 0.93 -2.98
C PRO A 149 -15.72 2.07 -2.52
N VAL A 150 -15.73 3.21 -3.23
CA VAL A 150 -14.93 4.38 -2.89
C VAL A 150 -15.46 5.03 -1.62
N GLN A 151 -16.77 5.17 -1.51
CA GLN A 151 -17.41 5.77 -0.34
C GLN A 151 -17.16 4.94 0.93
N ASP A 152 -17.28 3.62 0.84
CA ASP A 152 -17.10 2.72 1.99
C ASP A 152 -15.63 2.67 2.41
N GLN A 153 -14.71 2.62 1.44
CA GLN A 153 -13.28 2.69 1.73
C GLN A 153 -12.88 4.05 2.33
N ALA A 154 -13.46 5.15 1.85
CA ALA A 154 -13.22 6.47 2.40
C ALA A 154 -13.75 6.59 3.84
N LYS A 155 -14.95 6.06 4.14
CA LYS A 155 -15.50 6.02 5.51
C LYS A 155 -14.64 5.18 6.45
N LEU A 156 -14.16 4.01 5.99
CA LEU A 156 -13.23 3.17 6.75
C LEU A 156 -11.94 3.93 7.07
N SER A 157 -11.40 4.64 6.10
CA SER A 157 -10.18 5.44 6.25
C SER A 157 -10.40 6.63 7.20
N LEU A 158 -11.53 7.32 7.12
CA LEU A 158 -11.92 8.36 8.08
C LEU A 158 -12.05 7.81 9.51
N LYS A 159 -12.61 6.61 9.68
CA LYS A 159 -12.66 5.94 10.97
C LYS A 159 -11.26 5.64 11.50
N LYS A 160 -10.35 5.17 10.65
CA LYS A 160 -8.93 4.96 11.02
C LYS A 160 -8.24 6.25 11.47
N LEU A 161 -8.52 7.38 10.82
CA LEU A 161 -7.96 8.69 11.18
C LEU A 161 -8.65 9.35 12.39
N GLY A 162 -9.73 8.75 12.91
CA GLY A 162 -10.45 9.26 14.08
C GLY A 162 -11.47 10.37 13.78
N ASP A 163 -11.89 10.57 12.53
CA ASP A 163 -12.89 11.60 12.20
C ASP A 163 -14.29 11.25 12.73
N ALA A 164 -14.58 9.94 12.82
CA ALA A 164 -15.85 9.40 13.32
C ALA A 164 -15.68 8.56 14.59
N SER A 165 -14.59 8.77 15.36
CA SER A 165 -14.41 8.09 16.65
C SER A 165 -15.32 8.65 17.74
N SER A 166 -15.81 9.89 17.57
CA SER A 166 -16.63 10.63 18.55
C SER A 166 -17.86 9.83 18.99
N GLY A 167 -17.84 9.33 20.23
CA GLY A 167 -18.95 8.57 20.82
C GLY A 167 -18.88 7.06 20.62
N ALA A 168 -17.74 6.51 20.17
CA ALA A 168 -17.51 5.07 20.22
C ALA A 168 -17.51 4.59 21.70
N PRO A 169 -18.00 3.36 21.99
CA PRO A 169 -18.16 2.86 23.36
C PRO A 169 -16.90 2.89 24.22
N TYR A 170 -15.74 2.93 23.57
CA TYR A 170 -14.41 2.85 24.17
C TYR A 170 -13.60 4.14 24.01
N GLU A 171 -14.21 5.20 23.46
CA GLU A 171 -13.53 6.48 23.31
C GLU A 171 -13.62 7.29 24.62
N ILE A 172 -12.47 7.79 25.06
CA ILE A 172 -12.41 8.75 26.17
C ILE A 172 -12.59 10.14 25.57
N PRO A 173 -13.72 10.83 25.79
CA PRO A 173 -13.96 12.10 25.12
C PRO A 173 -12.92 13.12 25.55
N MET A 174 -12.42 13.94 24.62
CA MET A 174 -11.34 14.88 24.91
C MET A 174 -11.68 15.88 26.04
N SER A 175 -12.97 16.10 26.29
CA SER A 175 -13.50 16.88 27.42
C SER A 175 -13.18 16.30 28.80
N THR A 176 -12.84 15.00 28.89
CA THR A 176 -12.41 14.36 30.14
C THR A 176 -11.01 14.82 30.58
N PHE A 177 -10.16 15.23 29.64
CA PHE A 177 -8.82 15.70 29.93
C PHE A 177 -8.84 17.19 30.28
N LYS A 178 -8.24 17.55 31.42
CA LYS A 178 -8.06 18.96 31.79
C LYS A 178 -7.05 19.60 30.84
N LYS A 179 -7.46 20.66 30.15
CA LYS A 179 -6.56 21.47 29.30
C LYS A 179 -5.28 21.83 30.06
N ASN A 180 -4.13 21.64 29.41
CA ASN A 180 -2.79 21.99 29.90
C ASN A 180 -2.34 21.29 31.19
N LYS A 181 -2.91 20.12 31.54
CA LYS A 181 -2.28 19.20 32.49
C LYS A 181 -1.78 17.96 31.75
N PRO A 182 -0.53 17.51 31.99
CA PRO A 182 -0.06 16.22 31.49
C PRO A 182 -0.94 15.10 32.08
N VAL A 183 -1.21 14.09 31.27
CA VAL A 183 -1.89 12.88 31.72
C VAL A 183 -0.82 11.97 32.31
N ASP A 184 -0.72 11.96 33.64
CA ASP A 184 0.32 11.21 34.36
C ASP A 184 0.06 9.69 34.35
N SER A 185 -1.19 9.27 34.13
CA SER A 185 -1.60 7.86 34.01
C SER A 185 -2.79 7.72 33.06
N LEU A 186 -2.69 6.78 32.12
CA LEU A 186 -3.83 6.42 31.27
C LEU A 186 -4.89 5.69 32.12
N PRO A 187 -6.18 6.03 31.97
CA PRO A 187 -7.24 5.29 32.63
C PRO A 187 -7.30 3.85 32.11
N GLU A 188 -7.54 2.89 33.01
CA GLU A 188 -7.63 1.47 32.66
C GLU A 188 -8.85 1.21 31.77
N VAL A 189 -8.60 0.63 30.59
CA VAL A 189 -9.65 0.19 29.68
C VAL A 189 -10.14 -1.19 30.16
N PRO A 190 -11.45 -1.42 30.28
CA PRO A 190 -11.97 -2.74 30.64
C PRO A 190 -11.46 -3.81 29.64
N PRO A 191 -11.11 -5.01 30.12
CA PRO A 191 -10.57 -6.06 29.26
C PRO A 191 -11.59 -6.49 28.19
N VAL A 192 -11.12 -6.62 26.95
CA VAL A 192 -11.92 -7.08 25.81
C VAL A 192 -12.38 -8.51 26.08
N ALA A 193 -13.69 -8.75 26.08
CA ALA A 193 -14.22 -10.10 26.09
C ALA A 193 -13.69 -10.85 24.85
N PRO A 194 -13.28 -12.13 24.98
CA PRO A 194 -12.86 -12.92 23.82
C PRO A 194 -13.95 -12.84 22.73
N PRO A 195 -13.59 -12.81 21.43
CA PRO A 195 -14.59 -12.89 20.39
C PRO A 195 -15.49 -14.09 20.66
N GLU A 196 -16.80 -13.87 20.63
CA GLU A 196 -17.79 -14.94 20.75
C GLU A 196 -17.48 -15.95 19.65
N VAL A 197 -17.13 -17.18 20.05
CA VAL A 197 -16.92 -18.28 19.12
C VAL A 197 -18.30 -18.57 18.55
N GLU A 198 -18.54 -18.21 17.29
CA GLU A 198 -19.70 -18.70 16.56
C GLU A 198 -19.56 -20.23 16.53
N GLU A 199 -20.41 -20.94 17.28
CA GLU A 199 -20.47 -22.39 17.22
C GLU A 199 -20.88 -22.75 15.79
N GLU A 200 -19.97 -23.35 15.01
CA GLU A 200 -20.29 -23.91 13.71
C GLU A 200 -21.32 -25.03 13.95
N ASP A 201 -22.57 -24.79 13.51
CA ASP A 201 -23.65 -25.77 13.54
C ASP A 201 -23.26 -26.97 12.65
N GLU A 202 -22.65 -28.00 13.25
CA GLU A 202 -22.42 -29.31 12.63
C GLU A 202 -23.73 -30.10 12.57
N ASP A 203 -24.71 -29.71 11.76
CA ASP A 203 -25.88 -30.55 11.50
C ASP A 203 -26.51 -30.27 10.12
N GLU A 204 -26.05 -30.98 9.08
CA GLU A 204 -26.92 -31.72 8.14
C GLU A 204 -26.11 -32.36 6.99
N GLU A 205 -26.10 -33.69 6.95
CA GLU A 205 -26.72 -34.47 5.86
C GLU A 205 -26.00 -35.82 5.67
N THR A 206 -26.51 -36.81 6.39
CA THR A 206 -26.34 -38.22 6.09
C THR A 206 -26.97 -38.54 4.73
N ALA A 207 -26.18 -38.58 3.66
CA ALA A 207 -26.57 -39.19 2.40
C ALA A 207 -25.63 -40.36 2.08
N ALA A 208 -26.19 -41.56 2.23
CA ALA A 208 -25.55 -42.84 1.99
C ALA A 208 -24.95 -42.97 0.59
N LEU A 209 -23.75 -43.54 0.46
CA LEU A 209 -23.43 -44.47 -0.62
C LEU A 209 -22.47 -45.59 -0.16
N PRO A 210 -22.59 -46.81 -0.72
CA PRO A 210 -22.06 -48.04 -0.13
C PRO A 210 -20.77 -48.51 -0.81
N PHE A 211 -19.81 -49.07 -0.06
CA PHE A 211 -19.01 -50.22 -0.51
C PHE A 211 -18.14 -50.77 0.64
N VAL A 212 -18.31 -52.06 0.97
CA VAL A 212 -17.34 -52.88 1.73
C VAL A 212 -17.11 -54.10 0.83
N PRO A 213 -15.87 -54.51 0.51
CA PRO A 213 -15.21 -55.45 1.41
C PRO A 213 -13.66 -55.42 1.51
N GLN A 214 -13.23 -55.46 2.78
CA GLN A 214 -12.22 -56.32 3.41
C GLN A 214 -10.86 -56.56 2.72
N LEU A 215 -9.77 -56.19 3.41
CA LEU A 215 -8.49 -56.94 3.41
C LEU A 215 -7.75 -56.82 4.77
N ARG A 216 -8.06 -57.80 5.63
CA ARG A 216 -7.18 -58.63 6.47
C ARG A 216 -5.73 -58.18 6.80
N GLU A 217 -5.52 -57.96 8.09
CA GLU A 217 -4.40 -58.36 8.99
C GLU A 217 -2.93 -58.20 8.55
N ARG A 218 -2.18 -57.45 9.38
CA ARG A 218 -0.89 -57.78 10.05
C ARG A 218 -0.21 -56.46 10.43
N GLY A 219 0.40 -56.24 11.59
CA GLY A 219 0.76 -57.07 12.71
C GLY A 219 1.39 -56.16 13.78
N THR A 220 1.26 -56.60 15.02
CA THR A 220 1.79 -55.98 16.23
C THR A 220 3.33 -55.93 16.22
N SER A 221 3.92 -54.84 16.73
CA SER A 221 5.14 -54.92 17.56
C SER A 221 5.40 -53.62 18.30
N ALA A 222 5.08 -53.65 19.59
CA ALA A 222 5.50 -52.68 20.58
C ALA A 222 7.01 -52.81 20.82
N TRP A 223 7.74 -51.69 20.84
CA TRP A 223 9.13 -51.63 21.30
C TRP A 223 9.16 -51.13 22.73
N SER A 224 9.50 -52.04 23.65
CA SER A 224 9.85 -51.76 25.04
C SER A 224 11.36 -51.51 25.15
N LEU A 225 11.78 -50.30 25.55
CA LEU A 225 13.16 -50.00 25.93
C LEU A 225 13.34 -50.20 27.44
N THR A 226 14.02 -51.30 27.80
CA THR A 226 14.46 -51.58 29.17
C THR A 226 15.85 -50.98 29.39
N ARG A 227 15.96 -50.26 30.52
CA ARG A 227 17.15 -49.65 31.11
C ARG A 227 17.98 -50.70 31.86
N VAL A 228 19.28 -50.82 31.56
CA VAL A 228 20.40 -51.00 32.50
C VAL A 228 21.64 -50.38 31.87
#